data_AF-A0A803QT73-F1
#
_entry.id   AF-A0A803QT73-F1
#
_cell.length_a   1.000
_cell.length_b   1.000
_cell.length_c   1.000
_cell.angle_alpha   90.00
_cell.angle_beta   90.00
_cell.angle_gamma   90.00
#
_symmetry.space_group_name_H-M   'P 1'
#
loop_
_entity.id
_entity.type
_entity.pdbx_description
1 polymer ?
#
loop_
_entity_poly.entity_id
_entity_poly.type
_entity_poly.pdbx_seq_one_letter_code
_entity_poly.pdbx_strand_id
1 'polypeptide(L)'
;MIFNDFQDHKRRLESWTLLSISIFAIGLFLAFVGIPVNKSLYTISYMLITSASAGITFCIMYLLVDVYGFRRLTFLLEWMGIHSLSIFVLVTSNLAVIAVQGFYLHSPKNNMVHWIITCFVNK
;
A
#
# COMPACT_ATOMS: atom_id res chain seq x y z
N MET A 1 -6.60 28.10 22.78
CA MET A 1 -5.43 27.28 22.38
C MET A 1 -5.81 26.15 21.43
N ILE A 2 -6.83 25.34 21.75
CA ILE A 2 -7.30 24.21 20.90
C ILE A 2 -7.69 24.62 19.47
N PHE A 3 -8.40 25.74 19.26
CA PHE A 3 -8.79 26.20 17.91
C PHE A 3 -7.63 26.61 17.00
N ASN A 4 -6.49 27.01 17.56
CA ASN A 4 -5.34 27.43 16.75
C ASN A 4 -4.63 26.22 16.13
N ASP A 5 -4.55 25.12 16.88
CA ASP A 5 -3.92 23.88 16.44
C ASP A 5 -4.66 23.23 15.25
N PHE A 6 -6.00 23.26 15.27
CA PHE A 6 -6.83 22.79 14.16
C PHE A 6 -6.66 23.62 12.89
N GLN A 7 -6.51 24.94 13.00
CA GLN A 7 -6.26 25.80 11.84
C GLN A 7 -4.88 25.57 11.24
N ASP A 8 -3.86 25.37 12.08
CA ASP A 8 -2.51 25.07 11.63
C ASP A 8 -2.43 23.71 10.92
N HIS A 9 -3.12 22.69 11.44
CA HIS A 9 -3.20 21.36 10.83
C HIS A 9 -3.84 21.41 9.44
N LYS A 10 -4.97 22.12 9.32
CA LYS A 10 -5.65 22.32 8.03
C LYS A 10 -4.78 23.08 7.02
N ARG A 11 -4.08 24.13 7.47
CA ARG A 11 -3.20 24.93 6.61
C ARG A 11 -2.01 24.14 6.09
N ARG A 12 -1.44 23.24 6.89
CA ARG A 12 -0.37 22.32 6.47
C ARG A 12 -0.86 21.34 5.42
N LEU A 13 -2.04 20.77 5.62
CA LEU A 13 -2.65 19.86 4.65
C LEU A 13 -2.94 20.57 3.32
N GLU A 14 -3.46 21.79 3.34
CA GLU A 14 -3.67 22.59 2.12
C GLU A 14 -2.34 22.85 1.39
N SER A 15 -1.26 23.13 2.12
CA SER A 15 0.07 23.28 1.51
C SER A 15 0.60 21.97 0.90
N TRP A 16 0.45 20.84 1.61
CA TRP A 16 0.91 19.52 1.12
C TRP A 16 0.12 19.03 -0.10
N THR A 17 -1.19 19.25 -0.10
CA THR A 17 -2.05 18.92 -1.24
C THR A 17 -1.70 19.79 -2.45
N LEU A 18 -1.54 21.10 -2.27
CA LEU A 18 -1.18 22.04 -3.34
C LEU A 18 0.20 21.71 -3.93
N LEU A 19 1.18 21.38 -3.08
CA LEU A 19 2.50 20.92 -3.52
C LEU A 19 2.38 19.64 -4.34
N SER A 20 1.62 18.65 -3.87
CA SER A 20 1.47 17.36 -4.57
C SER A 20 0.80 17.53 -5.94
N ILE A 21 -0.25 18.35 -6.02
CA ILE A 21 -0.94 18.68 -7.29
C ILE A 21 0.01 19.40 -8.25
N SER A 22 0.81 20.34 -7.75
CA SER A 22 1.78 21.08 -8.57
C SER A 22 2.84 20.15 -9.16
N ILE A 23 3.40 19.24 -8.34
CA ILE A 23 4.37 18.25 -8.80
C ILE A 23 3.73 17.29 -9.81
N PHE A 24 2.48 16.89 -9.60
CA PHE A 24 1.74 16.05 -10.54
C PHE A 24 1.57 16.73 -11.91
N ALA A 25 1.18 18.00 -11.91
CA ALA A 25 1.02 18.80 -13.12
C ALA A 25 2.35 18.95 -13.88
N ILE A 26 3.46 19.20 -13.17
CA ILE A 26 4.80 19.25 -13.77
C ILE A 26 5.19 17.88 -14.35
N GLY A 27 4.94 16.79 -13.62
CA GLY A 27 5.21 15.43 -14.09
C GLY A 27 4.43 15.07 -15.36
N LEU A 28 3.15 15.44 -15.42
CA LEU A 28 2.31 15.28 -16.62
C LEU A 28 2.77 16.16 -17.78
N PHE A 29 3.16 17.41 -17.50
CA PHE A 29 3.71 18.29 -18.52
C PHE A 29 4.99 17.71 -19.14
N LEU A 30 5.93 17.22 -18.32
CA LEU A 30 7.13 16.55 -18.81
C LEU A 30 6.81 15.28 -19.61
N ALA A 31 5.80 14.50 -19.20
CA ALA A 31 5.33 13.35 -19.96
C ALA A 31 4.79 13.77 -21.33
N PHE A 32 4.05 14.88 -21.39
CA PHE A 32 3.52 15.45 -22.64
C PHE A 32 4.62 15.96 -23.57
N VAL A 33 5.69 16.56 -23.02
CA VAL A 33 6.87 17.03 -23.79
C VAL A 33 7.68 15.86 -24.40
N GLY A 34 7.34 14.61 -24.08
CA GLY A 34 7.87 13.42 -24.75
C GLY A 34 8.85 12.60 -23.89
N ILE A 35 8.96 12.92 -22.60
CA ILE A 35 9.76 12.11 -21.67
C ILE A 35 8.95 10.86 -21.29
N PRO A 36 9.43 9.64 -21.58
CA PRO A 36 8.65 8.42 -21.41
C PRO A 36 8.41 8.10 -19.93
N VAL A 37 7.15 7.83 -19.57
CA VAL A 37 6.76 7.46 -18.20
C VAL A 37 7.05 5.98 -17.89
N ASN A 38 6.98 5.09 -18.89
CA ASN A 38 6.92 3.65 -18.66
C ASN A 38 8.20 2.87 -19.01
N LYS A 39 9.13 3.43 -19.80
CA LYS A 39 10.28 2.66 -20.30
C LYS A 39 11.50 2.62 -19.38
N SER A 40 11.69 3.63 -18.52
CA SER A 40 12.76 3.62 -17.53
C SER A 40 12.19 4.03 -16.17
N LEU A 41 12.34 3.14 -15.19
CA LEU A 41 11.90 3.35 -13.80
C LEU A 41 12.51 4.60 -13.15
N TYR A 42 13.54 5.20 -13.75
CA TYR A 42 14.29 6.33 -13.20
C TYR A 42 14.08 7.64 -13.96
N THR A 43 13.11 7.71 -14.85
CA THR A 43 12.84 8.94 -15.60
C THR A 43 12.21 10.02 -14.71
N ILE A 44 12.58 11.28 -14.92
CA ILE A 44 12.13 12.43 -14.12
C ILE A 44 10.59 12.52 -14.10
N SER A 45 9.91 12.36 -15.25
CA SER A 45 8.44 12.37 -15.30
C SER A 45 7.82 11.28 -14.44
N TYR A 46 8.35 10.05 -14.51
CA TYR A 46 7.87 8.92 -13.73
C TYR A 46 8.08 9.16 -12.23
N MET A 47 9.25 9.65 -11.83
CA MET A 47 9.55 9.98 -10.44
C MET A 47 8.62 11.07 -9.90
N LEU A 48 8.38 12.15 -10.66
CA LEU A 48 7.48 13.22 -10.26
C LEU A 48 6.03 12.75 -10.16
N ILE A 49 5.53 12.01 -11.16
CA ILE A 49 4.16 11.46 -11.15
C ILE A 49 3.97 10.51 -9.98
N THR A 50 4.92 9.59 -9.77
CA THR A 50 4.85 8.61 -8.67
C THR A 50 4.93 9.31 -7.30
N SER A 51 5.87 10.24 -7.13
CA SER A 51 6.01 10.99 -5.87
C SER A 51 4.78 11.84 -5.58
N ALA A 52 4.21 12.50 -6.59
CA ALA A 52 2.97 13.25 -6.45
C ALA A 52 1.78 12.35 -6.14
N SER A 53 1.67 11.17 -6.78
CA SER A 53 0.62 10.20 -6.47
C SER A 53 0.70 9.69 -5.03
N ALA A 54 1.93 9.46 -4.52
CA ALA A 54 2.17 9.12 -3.12
C ALA A 54 1.77 10.26 -2.18
N GLY A 55 2.11 11.52 -2.52
CA GLY A 55 1.72 12.71 -1.75
C GLY A 55 0.20 12.92 -1.71
N ILE A 56 -0.50 12.74 -2.83
CA ILE A 56 -1.97 12.80 -2.91
C ILE A 56 -2.59 11.68 -2.04
N THR A 57 -2.08 10.46 -2.17
CA THR A 57 -2.56 9.31 -1.38
C THR A 57 -2.33 9.54 0.11
N PHE A 58 -1.19 10.13 0.50
CA PHE A 58 -0.91 10.52 1.87
C PHE A 58 -1.93 11.55 2.40
N CYS A 59 -2.25 12.59 1.61
CA CYS A 59 -3.24 13.58 1.99
C CYS A 59 -4.65 12.98 2.12
N ILE A 60 -5.03 12.05 1.24
CA ILE A 60 -6.31 11.32 1.33
C ILE A 60 -6.36 10.48 2.60
N MET A 61 -5.30 9.71 2.88
CA MET A 61 -5.23 8.90 4.10
C MET A 61 -5.32 9.78 5.34
N TYR A 62 -4.58 10.88 5.39
CA TYR A 62 -4.64 11.84 6.48
C TYR A 62 -6.05 12.38 6.71
N LEU A 63 -6.76 12.82 5.66
CA LEU A 63 -8.17 13.22 5.79
C LEU A 63 -9.06 12.09 6.31
N LEU A 64 -8.88 10.88 5.78
CA LEU A 64 -9.68 9.71 6.14
C LEU A 64 -9.47 9.30 7.62
N VAL A 65 -8.23 9.35 8.10
CA VAL A 65 -7.85 8.99 9.46
C VAL A 65 -8.17 10.11 10.44
N ASP A 66 -7.64 11.31 10.19
CA ASP A 66 -7.61 12.39 11.18
C ASP A 66 -8.87 13.25 11.18
N VAL A 67 -9.56 13.38 10.03
CA VAL A 67 -10.80 14.20 9.94
C VAL A 67 -12.05 13.33 10.03
N TYR A 68 -12.12 12.25 9.25
CA TYR A 68 -13.30 11.38 9.23
C TYR A 68 -13.29 10.30 10.32
N GLY A 69 -12.15 10.04 10.96
CA GLY A 69 -12.06 9.08 12.06
C GLY A 69 -12.35 7.63 11.64
N PHE A 70 -12.13 7.25 10.38
CA PHE A 70 -12.40 5.90 9.86
C PHE A 70 -11.40 4.86 10.40
N ARG A 71 -11.56 4.49 11.68
CA ARG A 71 -10.68 3.58 12.41
C ARG A 71 -10.59 2.16 11.86
N ARG A 72 -11.57 1.74 11.05
CA ARG A 72 -11.66 0.36 10.54
C ARG A 72 -10.65 0.07 9.42
N LEU A 73 -10.43 1.02 8.53
CA LEU A 73 -9.46 0.89 7.44
C LEU A 73 -8.03 1.03 7.96
N THR A 74 -7.82 1.93 8.92
CA THR A 74 -6.52 2.17 9.54
C THR A 74 -6.05 1.00 10.38
N PHE A 75 -6.95 0.30 11.07
CA PHE A 75 -6.59 -0.86 11.88
C PHE A 75 -5.90 -1.97 11.05
N LEU A 76 -6.39 -2.23 9.83
CA LEU A 76 -5.75 -3.21 8.94
C LEU A 76 -4.36 -2.73 8.49
N LEU A 77 -4.24 -1.43 8.17
CA LEU A 77 -2.98 -0.83 7.73
C LEU A 77 -1.95 -0.77 8.86
N GLU A 78 -2.39 -0.46 10.07
CA GLU A 78 -1.60 -0.43 11.30
C GLU A 78 -1.10 -1.83 11.67
N TRP A 79 -2.00 -2.82 11.64
CA TRP A 79 -1.64 -4.22 11.88
C TRP A 79 -0.60 -4.70 10.86
N MET A 80 -0.81 -4.42 9.58
CA MET A 80 0.16 -4.71 8.51
C MET A 80 1.50 -4.00 8.75
N GLY A 81 1.47 -2.74 9.21
CA GLY A 81 2.67 -1.97 9.50
C GLY A 81 3.49 -2.54 10.65
N ILE A 82 2.85 -2.90 11.77
CA ILE A 82 3.50 -3.47 12.96
C ILE A 82 4.10 -4.85 12.64
N HIS A 83 3.41 -5.66 11.83
CA HIS A 83 3.86 -7.01 11.48
C HIS A 83 4.71 -7.08 10.20
N SER A 84 5.06 -5.94 9.60
CA SER A 84 5.74 -5.86 8.29
C SER A 84 7.00 -6.73 8.19
N LEU A 85 7.92 -6.66 9.16
CA LEU A 85 9.15 -7.44 9.15
C LEU A 85 8.89 -8.95 9.24
N SER A 86 7.95 -9.34 10.11
CA SER A 86 7.59 -10.75 10.28
C SER A 86 6.96 -11.31 9.01
N ILE A 87 6.04 -10.56 8.39
CA ILE A 87 5.42 -10.93 7.11
C ILE A 87 6.49 -11.04 6.01
N PHE A 88 7.40 -10.07 5.91
CA PHE A 88 8.48 -10.09 4.93
C PHE A 88 9.36 -11.34 5.07
N VAL A 89 9.82 -11.66 6.28
CA VAL A 89 10.65 -12.85 6.54
C VAL A 89 9.88 -14.14 6.24
N LEU A 90 8.61 -14.22 6.67
CA LEU A 90 7.76 -15.39 6.43
C LEU A 90 7.54 -15.66 4.94
N VAL A 91 7.32 -14.61 4.16
CA VAL A 91 7.08 -14.68 2.71
C VAL A 91 8.37 -14.98 1.95
N THR A 92 9.44 -14.22 2.20
CA THR A 92 10.72 -14.37 1.47
C THR A 92 11.43 -15.69 1.78
N SER A 93 11.31 -16.18 3.01
CA SER A 93 12.00 -17.40 3.44
C SER A 93 11.21 -18.68 3.15
N ASN A 94 10.07 -18.62 2.44
CA ASN A 94 9.13 -19.73 2.25
C ASN A 94 8.70 -20.43 3.56
N LEU A 95 8.91 -19.79 4.72
CA LEU A 95 8.54 -20.31 6.03
C LEU A 95 7.03 -20.51 6.14
N ALA A 96 6.24 -19.65 5.51
CA ALA A 96 4.80 -19.84 5.40
C ALA A 96 4.45 -21.13 4.65
N VAL A 97 5.14 -21.43 3.54
CA VAL A 97 4.91 -22.65 2.74
C VAL A 97 5.31 -23.90 3.52
N ILE A 98 6.48 -23.86 4.16
CA ILE A 98 6.99 -24.96 4.97
C ILE A 98 6.11 -25.18 6.21
N ALA A 99 5.62 -24.11 6.85
CA ALA A 99 4.70 -24.22 7.98
C ALA A 99 3.36 -24.84 7.57
N VAL A 100 2.78 -24.42 6.44
CA VAL A 100 1.54 -25.01 5.91
C VAL A 100 1.74 -26.48 5.54
N GLN A 101 2.86 -26.82 4.88
CA GLN A 101 3.19 -28.20 4.53
C GLN A 101 3.52 -29.06 5.76
N GLY A 102 4.26 -28.53 6.73
CA GLY A 102 4.63 -29.20 7.97
C GLY A 102 3.44 -29.42 8.90
N PHE A 103 2.50 -28.47 8.94
CA PHE A 103 1.22 -28.63 9.65
C PHE A 103 0.37 -29.74 9.03
N TYR A 104 0.44 -29.89 7.69
CA TYR A 104 -0.18 -31.00 6.97
C TYR A 104 0.50 -32.35 7.19
N LEU A 105 1.82 -32.35 7.40
CA LEU A 105 2.58 -33.57 7.65
C LEU A 105 2.22 -34.22 9.01
N HIS A 106 1.83 -33.42 10.02
CA HIS A 106 1.49 -33.92 11.35
C HIS A 106 0.13 -34.65 11.43
N SER A 107 -0.72 -34.54 10.40
CA SER A 107 -1.99 -35.26 10.32
C SER A 107 -2.25 -35.75 8.89
N PRO A 108 -1.67 -36.89 8.49
CA PRO A 108 -1.76 -37.41 7.11
C PRO A 108 -3.18 -37.79 6.66
N LYS A 109 -4.18 -37.70 7.54
CA LYS A 109 -5.59 -38.05 7.26
C LYS A 109 -6.45 -36.89 6.76
N ASN A 110 -6.02 -35.62 6.85
CA ASN A 110 -6.89 -34.47 6.55
C ASN A 110 -6.33 -33.51 5.49
N ASN A 111 -5.68 -34.06 4.46
CA ASN A 111 -5.10 -33.26 3.38
C ASN A 111 -6.20 -32.54 2.56
N MET A 112 -6.45 -31.24 2.75
CA MET A 112 -7.16 -30.35 1.82
C MET A 112 -6.56 -30.39 0.42
N VAL A 113 -5.26 -30.72 0.26
CA VAL A 113 -4.66 -30.97 -1.06
C VAL A 113 -5.35 -32.15 -1.75
N HIS A 114 -5.68 -33.22 -1.01
CA HIS A 114 -6.49 -34.32 -1.53
C HIS A 114 -7.91 -33.85 -1.87
N TRP A 115 -8.54 -33.01 -1.04
CA TRP A 115 -9.88 -32.47 -1.31
C TRP A 115 -9.92 -31.56 -2.55
N ILE A 116 -8.95 -30.66 -2.72
CA ILE A 116 -8.80 -29.78 -3.89
C ILE A 116 -8.53 -30.61 -5.14
N ILE A 117 -7.62 -31.59 -5.08
CA ILE A 117 -7.35 -32.49 -6.21
C ILE A 117 -8.60 -33.31 -6.56
N THR A 118 -9.33 -33.84 -5.57
CA THR A 118 -10.58 -34.58 -5.82
C THR A 118 -11.66 -33.69 -6.44
N CYS A 119 -11.80 -32.44 -5.98
CA CYS A 119 -12.73 -31.48 -6.56
C CYS A 119 -12.35 -31.03 -7.98
N PHE A 120 -11.06 -30.98 -8.33
CA PHE A 120 -10.60 -30.56 -9.66
C PHE A 120 -10.48 -31.70 -10.67
N VAL A 121 -10.16 -32.92 -10.23
CA VAL A 121 -10.01 -34.10 -11.08
C VAL A 121 -11.37 -34.76 -11.38
N ASN A 122 -12.38 -34.55 -10.53
CA ASN A 122 -13.72 -35.11 -10.71
C ASN A 122 -14.68 -34.16 -11.47
N LYS A 123 -14.14 -33.37 -12.40
CA LYS A 123 -14.86 -32.56 -13.37
C LYS A 123 -14.36 -32.89 -14.77
#